data_AF-M1EBZ5-F1
#
_entry.id   AF-M1EBZ5-F1
#
_cell.length_a   1.000
_cell.length_b   1.000
_cell.length_c   1.000
_cell.angle_alpha   90.00
_cell.angle_beta   90.00
_cell.angle_gamma   90.00
#
_symmetry.space_group_name_H-M   'P 1'
#
loop_
_entity.id
_entity.type
_entity.pdbx_description
1 polymer ?
#
loop_
_entity_poly.entity_id
_entity_poly.type
_entity_poly.pdbx_seq_one_letter_code
_entity_poly.pdbx_strand_id
1 'polypeptide(L)'
;AGQHRSLGPKDSKVRSLKMDASIWSNELIELFIVIGNKRANDFWAGNLQKDEELHMDSPVEKRKTFITQKYKEGRFRKTLLASLTKEELNKALCAAVVKPDVLETMALLFSGADVMCATGDPVHSTPYLLAKKAGQSLQMEFLYHNKFSDFPQ
;
A
#
# COMPACT_ATOMS: atom_id res chain seq x y z
N ALA A 1 -15.78 -6.27 -3.70
CA ALA A 1 -14.91 -6.76 -4.79
C ALA A 1 -15.20 -6.07 -6.14
N GLY A 2 -16.44 -6.10 -6.65
CA GLY A 2 -16.76 -5.49 -7.97
C GLY A 2 -16.31 -4.03 -8.11
N GLN A 3 -16.66 -3.17 -7.14
CA GLN A 3 -16.26 -1.75 -7.15
C GLN A 3 -14.75 -1.50 -7.07
N HIS A 4 -13.99 -2.44 -6.49
CA HIS A 4 -12.52 -2.37 -6.51
C HIS A 4 -11.97 -2.71 -7.90
N ARG A 5 -12.58 -3.66 -8.62
CA ARG A 5 -12.15 -4.03 -9.98
C ARG A 5 -12.33 -2.88 -10.96
N SER A 6 -13.38 -2.06 -10.79
CA SER A 6 -13.63 -0.90 -11.65
C SER A 6 -12.61 0.23 -11.49
N LEU A 7 -11.84 0.28 -10.41
CA LEU A 7 -10.72 1.24 -10.29
C LEU A 7 -9.57 0.86 -11.23
N GLY A 8 -9.39 -0.44 -11.49
CA GLY A 8 -8.30 -0.97 -12.28
C GLY A 8 -7.10 -1.42 -11.43
N PRO A 9 -6.16 -2.18 -12.02
CA PRO A 9 -5.08 -2.86 -11.29
C PRO A 9 -4.01 -1.91 -10.75
N LYS A 10 -3.98 -0.65 -11.20
CA LYS A 10 -3.08 0.37 -10.65
C LYS A 10 -3.50 0.84 -9.26
N ASP A 11 -4.82 0.89 -9.02
CA ASP A 11 -5.40 1.34 -7.75
C ASP A 11 -5.74 0.14 -6.83
N SER A 12 -6.24 -0.97 -7.39
CA SER A 12 -6.66 -2.13 -6.60
C SER A 12 -6.51 -3.47 -7.33
N LYS A 13 -5.68 -4.37 -6.78
CA LYS A 13 -5.43 -5.72 -7.31
C LYS A 13 -6.29 -6.74 -6.58
N VAL A 14 -7.46 -7.05 -7.14
CA VAL A 14 -8.44 -7.96 -6.51
C VAL A 14 -8.13 -9.42 -6.81
N ARG A 15 -8.07 -10.26 -5.77
CA ARG A 15 -7.90 -11.73 -5.83
C ARG A 15 -8.91 -12.45 -4.94
N SER A 16 -9.29 -13.66 -5.32
CA SER A 16 -10.18 -14.55 -4.58
C SER A 16 -9.38 -15.41 -3.61
N LEU A 17 -9.77 -15.41 -2.33
CA LEU A 17 -9.17 -16.28 -1.31
C LEU A 17 -9.45 -17.77 -1.55
N LYS A 18 -10.49 -18.10 -2.35
CA LYS A 18 -10.90 -19.49 -2.61
C LYS A 18 -10.51 -19.97 -4.01
N MET A 19 -10.65 -19.10 -5.01
CA MET A 19 -10.51 -19.49 -6.42
C MET A 19 -9.09 -19.24 -6.97
N ASP A 20 -8.34 -18.30 -6.40
CA ASP A 20 -7.01 -17.93 -6.90
C ASP A 20 -5.89 -18.56 -6.05
N ALA A 21 -6.03 -19.84 -5.69
CA ALA A 21 -5.14 -20.52 -4.74
C ALA A 21 -3.64 -20.44 -5.11
N SER A 22 -3.31 -20.45 -6.41
CA SER A 22 -1.93 -20.40 -6.91
C SER A 22 -1.23 -19.05 -6.72
N ILE A 23 -1.96 -17.99 -6.38
CA ILE A 23 -1.41 -16.64 -6.20
C ILE A 23 -0.98 -16.40 -4.75
N TRP A 24 -1.53 -17.17 -3.80
CA TRP A 24 -1.28 -16.98 -2.38
C TRP A 24 -0.02 -17.73 -1.93
N SER A 25 1.13 -17.08 -2.09
CA SER A 25 2.37 -17.51 -1.43
C SER A 25 2.29 -17.33 0.09
N ASN A 26 3.16 -18.01 0.84
CA ASN A 26 3.22 -17.87 2.30
C ASN A 26 3.52 -16.43 2.71
N GLU A 27 4.45 -15.77 2.00
CA GLU A 27 4.85 -14.39 2.22
C GLU A 27 3.69 -13.43 1.95
N LEU A 28 2.90 -13.66 0.89
CA LEU A 28 1.74 -12.82 0.60
C LEU A 28 0.65 -13.01 1.65
N ILE A 29 0.38 -14.25 2.07
CA ILE A 29 -0.58 -14.52 3.15
C ILE A 29 -0.15 -13.81 4.44
N GLU A 30 1.13 -13.94 4.82
CA GLU A 30 1.69 -13.30 6.00
C GLU A 30 1.61 -11.76 5.90
N LEU A 31 1.89 -11.19 4.72
CA LEU A 31 1.73 -9.76 4.45
C LEU A 31 0.30 -9.29 4.75
N PHE A 32 -0.72 -10.03 4.31
CA PHE A 32 -2.12 -9.71 4.60
C PHE A 32 -2.48 -9.86 6.08
N ILE A 33 -1.86 -10.80 6.81
CA ILE A 33 -2.04 -10.96 8.27
C ILE A 33 -1.40 -9.78 9.03
N VAL A 34 -0.17 -9.41 8.66
CA VAL A 34 0.59 -8.30 9.29
C VAL A 34 -0.09 -6.97 9.03
N ILE A 35 -0.53 -6.70 7.81
CA ILE A 35 -1.25 -5.46 7.50
C ILE A 35 -2.65 -5.51 8.13
N GLY A 36 -3.50 -6.44 7.68
CA GLY A 36 -4.87 -6.59 8.14
C GLY A 36 -5.76 -5.36 7.91
N ASN A 37 -7.08 -5.55 7.97
CA ASN A 37 -8.03 -4.46 7.69
C ASN A 37 -7.92 -3.31 8.70
N LYS A 38 -7.66 -3.62 9.98
CA LYS A 38 -7.54 -2.59 11.03
C LYS A 38 -6.41 -1.62 10.73
N ARG A 39 -5.18 -2.12 10.55
CA ARG A 39 -4.01 -1.23 10.32
C ARG A 39 -4.03 -0.59 8.94
N ALA A 40 -4.58 -1.29 7.94
CA ALA A 40 -4.84 -0.68 6.64
C ALA A 40 -5.81 0.51 6.74
N ASN A 41 -6.87 0.41 7.57
CA ASN A 41 -7.81 1.51 7.79
C ASN A 41 -7.22 2.61 8.66
N ASP A 42 -6.36 2.29 9.64
CA ASP A 42 -5.61 3.30 10.40
C ASP A 42 -4.79 4.24 9.47
N PHE A 43 -4.42 3.75 8.28
CA PHE A 43 -3.81 4.55 7.21
C PHE A 43 -4.83 5.12 6.21
N TRP A 44 -5.56 4.28 5.48
CA TRP A 44 -6.44 4.71 4.37
C TRP A 44 -7.73 5.42 4.79
N ALA A 45 -8.09 5.33 6.07
CA ALA A 45 -9.26 5.98 6.66
C ALA A 45 -8.90 6.77 7.93
N GLY A 46 -7.62 7.13 8.10
CA GLY A 46 -7.14 7.82 9.30
C GLY A 46 -7.76 9.20 9.55
N ASN A 47 -8.29 9.84 8.49
CA ASN A 47 -8.99 11.13 8.54
C ASN A 47 -10.51 11.00 8.24
N LEU A 48 -11.05 9.77 8.12
CA LEU A 48 -12.46 9.53 7.82
C LEU A 48 -13.34 9.99 8.98
N GLN A 49 -14.35 10.82 8.68
CA GLN A 49 -15.36 11.21 9.66
C GLN A 49 -16.46 10.14 9.79
N LYS A 50 -17.08 10.04 10.97
CA LYS A 50 -18.09 9.02 11.26
C LYS A 50 -19.32 9.10 10.36
N ASP A 51 -19.72 10.29 9.95
CA ASP A 51 -20.85 10.54 9.05
C ASP A 51 -20.55 10.19 7.58
N GLU A 52 -19.27 10.11 7.21
CA GLU A 52 -18.79 9.67 5.89
C GLU A 52 -18.63 8.15 5.81
N GLU A 53 -18.78 7.40 6.92
CA GLU A 53 -18.65 5.95 6.93
C GLU A 53 -19.67 5.25 6.03
N LEU A 54 -19.21 4.18 5.39
CA LEU A 54 -20.02 3.38 4.49
C LEU A 54 -20.77 2.28 5.26
N HIS A 55 -22.09 2.35 5.28
CA HIS A 55 -22.93 1.32 5.89
C HIS A 55 -23.11 0.08 4.98
N MET A 56 -23.51 -1.04 5.58
CA MET A 56 -23.70 -2.32 4.88
C MET A 56 -24.80 -2.24 3.81
N ASP A 57 -25.87 -1.50 4.09
CA ASP A 57 -27.03 -1.26 3.23
C ASP A 57 -26.84 -0.09 2.25
N SER A 58 -25.69 0.56 2.25
CA SER A 58 -25.43 1.71 1.38
C SER A 58 -25.58 1.33 -0.10
N PRO A 59 -26.26 2.17 -0.90
CA PRO A 59 -26.45 1.94 -2.33
C PRO A 59 -25.15 1.73 -3.10
N VAL A 60 -25.24 1.04 -4.23
CA VAL A 60 -24.08 0.73 -5.08
C VAL A 60 -23.32 1.98 -5.49
N GLU A 61 -24.01 3.06 -5.87
CA GLU A 61 -23.38 4.32 -6.26
C GLU A 61 -22.66 5.00 -5.09
N LYS A 62 -23.26 5.04 -3.88
CA LYS A 62 -22.57 5.56 -2.67
C LYS A 62 -21.30 4.76 -2.36
N ARG A 63 -21.38 3.43 -2.48
CA ARG A 63 -20.23 2.53 -2.28
C ARG A 63 -19.13 2.75 -3.32
N LYS A 64 -19.50 2.97 -4.59
CA LYS A 64 -18.56 3.31 -5.66
C LYS A 64 -17.83 4.61 -5.36
N THR A 65 -18.56 5.68 -5.05
CA THR A 65 -17.97 6.98 -4.69
C THR A 65 -17.03 6.86 -3.50
N PHE A 66 -17.46 6.20 -2.42
CA PHE A 66 -16.63 6.00 -1.23
C PHE A 66 -15.32 5.25 -1.55
N ILE A 67 -15.39 4.18 -2.33
CA ILE A 67 -14.21 3.38 -2.69
C ILE A 67 -13.24 4.18 -3.59
N THR A 68 -13.75 4.96 -4.54
CA THR A 68 -12.93 5.87 -5.36
C THR A 68 -12.24 6.93 -4.50
N GLN A 69 -12.98 7.62 -3.63
CA GLN A 69 -12.45 8.65 -2.73
C GLN A 69 -11.37 8.08 -1.80
N LYS A 70 -11.59 6.87 -1.27
CA LYS A 70 -10.68 6.24 -0.33
C LYS A 70 -9.35 5.84 -0.96
N TYR A 71 -9.38 5.15 -2.10
CA TYR A 71 -8.19 4.49 -2.65
C TYR A 71 -7.55 5.23 -3.82
N LYS A 72 -8.36 5.83 -4.70
CA LYS A 72 -7.86 6.53 -5.88
C LYS A 72 -7.52 7.99 -5.58
N GLU A 73 -8.38 8.66 -4.83
CA GLU A 73 -8.19 10.08 -4.47
C GLU A 73 -7.44 10.25 -3.15
N GLY A 74 -7.34 9.19 -2.33
CA GLY A 74 -6.67 9.24 -1.03
C GLY A 74 -7.31 10.20 -0.02
N ARG A 75 -8.59 10.57 -0.20
CA ARG A 75 -9.29 11.62 0.57
C ARG A 75 -9.22 11.45 2.09
N PHE A 76 -9.30 10.21 2.56
CA PHE A 76 -9.34 9.88 3.98
C PHE A 76 -8.00 9.38 4.53
N ARG A 77 -6.96 9.36 3.68
CA ARG A 77 -5.62 8.86 4.03
C ARG A 77 -5.02 9.70 5.14
N LYS A 78 -4.34 9.05 6.08
CA LYS A 78 -3.54 9.70 7.11
C LYS A 78 -2.37 10.47 6.48
N THR A 79 -2.19 11.74 6.84
CA THR A 79 -1.25 12.67 6.17
C THR A 79 -0.01 13.03 7.00
N LEU A 80 0.41 12.16 7.94
CA LEU A 80 1.54 12.43 8.84
C LEU A 80 2.86 12.74 8.12
N LEU A 81 3.04 12.24 6.90
CA LEU A 81 4.25 12.40 6.09
C LEU A 81 4.10 13.45 4.98
N ALA A 82 2.99 14.19 4.95
CA ALA A 82 2.68 15.14 3.87
C ALA A 82 3.63 16.34 3.82
N SER A 83 4.36 16.63 4.91
CA SER A 83 5.37 17.70 4.96
C SER A 83 6.73 17.26 4.43
N LEU A 84 6.96 15.98 4.18
CA LEU A 84 8.23 15.47 3.68
C LEU A 84 8.32 15.64 2.17
N THR A 85 9.51 15.98 1.70
CA THR A 85 9.84 15.98 0.27
C THR A 85 9.91 14.56 -0.28
N LYS A 86 9.80 14.42 -1.61
CA LYS A 86 9.94 13.12 -2.27
C LYS A 86 11.30 12.48 -1.99
N GLU A 87 12.36 13.28 -1.93
CA GLU A 87 13.71 12.85 -1.61
C GLU A 87 13.83 12.31 -0.18
N GLU A 88 13.19 12.97 0.79
CA GLU A 88 13.14 12.50 2.18
C GLU A 88 12.34 11.21 2.32
N LEU A 89 11.18 11.11 1.63
CA LEU A 89 10.39 9.89 1.56
C LEU A 89 11.17 8.73 0.94
N ASN A 90 11.93 8.97 -0.13
CA ASN A 90 12.78 7.96 -0.77
C ASN A 90 13.89 7.46 0.16
N LYS A 91 14.57 8.37 0.87
CA LYS A 91 15.59 8.00 1.86
C LYS A 91 14.99 7.20 3.01
N ALA A 92 13.84 7.62 3.52
CA ALA A 92 13.13 6.93 4.58
C ALA A 92 12.66 5.54 4.12
N LEU A 93 12.16 5.40 2.88
CA LEU A 93 11.81 4.10 2.30
C LEU A 93 13.02 3.16 2.27
N CYS A 94 14.17 3.64 1.80
CA CYS A 94 15.40 2.83 1.79
C CYS A 94 15.83 2.39 3.20
N ALA A 95 15.61 3.22 4.22
CA ALA A 95 15.91 2.88 5.61
C ALA A 95 14.88 1.91 6.23
N ALA A 96 13.61 1.97 5.81
CA ALA A 96 12.54 1.12 6.32
C ALA A 96 12.61 -0.30 5.74
N VAL A 97 12.91 -0.45 4.44
CA VAL A 97 12.85 -1.76 3.74
C VAL A 97 13.90 -2.77 4.21
N VAL A 98 14.90 -2.34 4.98
CA VAL A 98 15.89 -3.24 5.62
C VAL A 98 15.47 -3.69 7.03
N LYS A 99 14.35 -3.19 7.53
CA LYS A 99 13.74 -3.52 8.84
C LYS A 99 12.46 -4.35 8.65
N PRO A 100 11.98 -5.05 9.70
CA PRO A 100 10.79 -5.90 9.59
C PRO A 100 9.45 -5.14 9.58
N ASP A 101 9.44 -3.83 9.78
CA ASP A 101 8.19 -3.05 9.83
C ASP A 101 7.63 -2.76 8.43
N VAL A 102 6.72 -3.63 7.98
CA VAL A 102 6.02 -3.48 6.70
C VAL A 102 5.06 -2.29 6.72
N LEU A 103 4.52 -1.91 7.87
CA LEU A 103 3.55 -0.81 7.96
C LEU A 103 4.23 0.54 7.74
N GLU A 104 5.46 0.69 8.22
CA GLU A 104 6.31 1.85 7.93
C GLU A 104 6.56 1.96 6.41
N THR A 105 7.00 0.87 5.77
CA THR A 105 7.19 0.81 4.31
C THR A 105 5.91 1.14 3.55
N MET A 106 4.77 0.59 4.00
CA MET A 106 3.45 0.87 3.43
C MET A 106 3.11 2.36 3.51
N ALA A 107 3.29 2.97 4.68
CA ALA A 107 2.99 4.38 4.90
C ALA A 107 3.89 5.27 4.04
N LEU A 108 5.19 4.98 3.95
CA LEU A 108 6.14 5.74 3.13
C LEU A 108 5.81 5.66 1.64
N LEU A 109 5.57 4.44 1.14
CA LEU A 109 5.25 4.23 -0.26
C LEU A 109 3.97 4.94 -0.66
N PHE A 110 2.90 4.74 0.11
CA PHE A 110 1.62 5.39 -0.16
C PHE A 110 1.58 6.87 0.27
N SER A 111 2.66 7.44 0.79
CA SER A 111 2.82 8.90 1.00
C SER A 111 3.63 9.56 -0.12
N GLY A 112 4.09 8.81 -1.13
CA GLY A 112 4.73 9.34 -2.33
C GLY A 112 6.19 8.94 -2.54
N ALA A 113 6.76 8.06 -1.70
CA ALA A 113 8.06 7.47 -2.00
C ALA A 113 7.99 6.68 -3.31
N ASP A 114 9.05 6.74 -4.10
CA ASP A 114 9.18 5.98 -5.33
C ASP A 114 9.67 4.56 -5.01
N VAL A 115 8.87 3.56 -5.38
CA VAL A 115 9.16 2.13 -5.21
C VAL A 115 10.47 1.70 -5.89
N MET A 116 10.92 2.45 -6.90
CA MET A 116 12.14 2.23 -7.66
C MET A 116 13.20 3.31 -7.40
N CYS A 117 13.11 4.06 -6.29
CA CYS A 117 14.06 5.13 -5.99
C CYS A 117 15.51 4.62 -5.94
N ALA A 118 16.46 5.49 -6.32
CA ALA A 118 17.87 5.17 -6.23
C ALA A 118 18.32 5.12 -4.76
N THR A 119 19.01 4.05 -4.39
CA THR A 119 19.47 3.80 -3.01
C THR A 119 20.86 4.36 -2.71
N GLY A 120 21.61 4.72 -3.76
CA GLY A 120 23.02 5.09 -3.67
C GLY A 120 24.00 3.90 -3.61
N ASP A 121 23.52 2.66 -3.49
CA ASP A 121 24.33 1.44 -3.61
C ASP A 121 24.27 0.93 -5.06
N PRO A 122 25.40 0.81 -5.78
CA PRO A 122 25.40 0.40 -7.18
C PRO A 122 24.94 -1.06 -7.39
N VAL A 123 25.11 -1.92 -6.39
CA VAL A 123 24.70 -3.33 -6.44
C VAL A 123 23.25 -3.49 -5.99
N HIS A 124 22.86 -2.76 -4.94
CA HIS A 124 21.51 -2.81 -4.37
C HIS A 124 20.73 -1.55 -4.72
N SER A 125 20.60 -1.30 -6.02
CA SER A 125 20.20 -0.01 -6.59
C SER A 125 18.72 0.39 -6.39
N THR A 126 17.89 -0.51 -5.87
CA THR A 126 16.46 -0.27 -5.61
C THR A 126 16.07 -0.72 -4.20
N PRO A 127 14.97 -0.21 -3.62
CA PRO A 127 14.48 -0.64 -2.30
C PRO A 127 14.25 -2.15 -2.22
N TYR A 128 13.79 -2.78 -3.30
CA TYR A 128 13.63 -4.24 -3.38
C TYR A 128 14.96 -4.98 -3.20
N LEU A 129 16.03 -4.51 -3.83
CA LEU A 129 17.35 -5.12 -3.71
C LEU A 129 17.97 -4.89 -2.32
N LEU A 130 17.70 -3.75 -1.67
CA LEU A 130 18.07 -3.52 -0.28
C LEU A 130 17.35 -4.48 0.67
N ALA A 131 16.03 -4.64 0.50
CA ALA A 131 15.24 -5.61 1.27
C ALA A 131 15.79 -7.03 1.10
N LYS A 132 16.12 -7.42 -0.15
CA LYS A 132 16.72 -8.72 -0.46
C LYS A 132 18.06 -8.92 0.25
N LYS A 133 18.95 -7.93 0.22
CA LYS A 133 20.24 -7.95 0.92
C LYS A 133 20.06 -8.16 2.43
N ALA A 134 19.05 -7.51 3.01
CA ALA A 134 18.73 -7.57 4.42
C ALA A 134 17.89 -8.81 4.83
N GLY A 135 17.53 -9.69 3.88
CA GLY A 135 16.70 -10.86 4.16
C GLY A 135 15.23 -10.54 4.49
N GLN A 136 14.74 -9.36 4.13
CA GLN A 136 13.38 -8.90 4.43
C GLN A 136 12.37 -9.37 3.37
N SER A 137 11.96 -10.64 3.42
CA SER A 137 11.06 -11.26 2.43
C SER A 137 9.71 -10.55 2.30
N LEU A 138 9.08 -10.14 3.42
CA LEU A 138 7.80 -9.43 3.37
C LEU A 138 7.90 -8.05 2.73
N GLN A 139 9.03 -7.36 2.93
CA GLN A 139 9.30 -6.08 2.27
C GLN A 139 9.45 -6.29 0.75
N MET A 140 10.17 -7.34 0.34
CA MET A 140 10.30 -7.72 -1.07
C MET A 140 8.93 -8.00 -1.70
N GLU A 141 8.09 -8.80 -1.04
CA GLU A 141 6.75 -9.15 -1.50
C GLU A 141 5.88 -7.89 -1.64
N PHE A 142 5.88 -7.02 -0.62
CA PHE A 142 5.13 -5.75 -0.64
C PHE A 142 5.54 -4.84 -1.80
N LEU A 143 6.85 -4.64 -2.00
CA LEU A 143 7.38 -3.79 -3.07
C LEU A 143 7.10 -4.39 -4.46
N TYR A 144 7.23 -5.71 -4.62
CA TYR A 144 6.91 -6.41 -5.86
C TYR A 144 5.46 -6.16 -6.29
N HIS A 145 4.51 -6.31 -5.36
CA HIS A 145 3.10 -6.07 -5.64
C HIS A 145 2.74 -4.59 -5.80
N ASN A 146 3.63 -3.64 -5.50
CA ASN A 146 3.34 -2.21 -5.67
C ASN A 146 4.22 -1.50 -6.72
N LYS A 147 5.07 -2.24 -7.45
CA LYS A 147 5.97 -1.69 -8.49
C LYS A 147 5.30 -0.82 -9.56
N PHE A 148 4.04 -1.12 -9.89
CA PHE A 148 3.26 -0.45 -10.94
C PHE A 148 1.98 0.21 -10.42
N SER A 149 1.90 0.43 -9.12
CA SER A 149 0.76 1.14 -8.53
C SER A 149 0.93 2.64 -8.79
N ASP A 150 -0.15 3.31 -9.19
CA ASP A 150 -0.18 4.78 -9.22
C ASP A 150 -0.59 5.24 -7.82
N PHE A 151 0.08 6.26 -7.29
CA PHE A 151 -0.24 6.81 -5.97
C PHE A 151 -0.82 8.22 -6.13
N PRO A 152 -1.91 8.57 -5.42
CA PRO A 152 -2.37 9.94 -5.36
C PRO A 152 -1.26 10.82 -4.76
N GLN A 153 -0.79 11.78 -5.56
CA GLN A 153 0.17 12.82 -5.16
C GLN A 153 -0.43 13.75 -4.12
#